data_AF-A0AAE3JIM9-F1
#
_entry.id   AF-A0AAE3JIM9-F1
#
_cell.length_a   1.000
_cell.length_b   1.000
_cell.length_c   1.000
_cell.angle_alpha   90.00
_cell.angle_beta   90.00
_cell.angle_gamma   90.00
#
_symmetry.space_group_name_H-M   'P 1'
#
loop_
_entity.id
_entity.type
_entity.pdbx_description
1 polymer ?
#
loop_
_entity_poly.entity_id
_entity_poly.type
_entity_poly.pdbx_seq_one_letter_code
_entity_poly.pdbx_strand_id
1 'polypeptide(L)'
;MKRKTRIFLSFAICILAARPSFAEYSRWSLLAGLDLIINTDGENLAALPGMGDDGTPGGLDSGPSPIATFVGAEYRLPVNSWLSFAPSGVLYAVQYRFEERPLPTEIENRTAYVPSLLLDIPLVAQWENGRFSWFAGGGLGILARWAFLEPGVPADAINTDETLTASEQVSEINGYNWASARWFYPTLQAGLKYRLETGWGGGLALRTAIPVFNLWSSPEVPFIDSLMITAALTITPPASSRKKGADASAEQKENPSGSTEGAPEVFLIE
;
A
#
# COMPACT_ATOMS: atom_id res chain seq x y z
N MET A 1 36.77 8.12 19.30
CA MET A 1 36.39 7.51 18.00
C MET A 1 36.09 6.00 18.00
N LYS A 2 36.40 5.21 19.04
CA LYS A 2 36.25 3.73 19.00
C LYS A 2 34.84 3.15 19.31
N ARG A 3 33.87 3.97 19.74
CA ARG A 3 32.51 3.50 20.12
C ARG A 3 31.52 3.39 18.96
N LYS A 4 31.67 4.18 17.90
CA LYS A 4 30.73 4.19 16.75
C LYS A 4 30.88 2.96 15.84
N THR A 5 32.08 2.37 15.76
CA THR A 5 32.36 1.23 14.87
C THR A 5 31.76 -0.09 15.36
N ARG A 6 31.56 -0.26 16.68
CA ARG A 6 30.95 -1.49 17.23
C ARG A 6 29.45 -1.61 16.96
N ILE A 7 28.74 -0.47 16.84
CA ILE A 7 27.29 -0.48 16.57
C ILE A 7 27.01 -0.91 15.11
N PHE A 8 27.84 -0.45 14.16
CA PHE A 8 27.74 -0.85 12.76
C PHE A 8 28.07 -2.33 12.52
N LEU A 9 29.05 -2.86 13.25
CA LEU A 9 29.44 -4.28 13.12
C LEU A 9 28.36 -5.22 13.67
N SER A 10 27.69 -4.86 14.77
CA SER A 10 26.57 -5.63 15.30
C SER A 10 25.34 -5.63 14.38
N PHE A 11 25.07 -4.52 13.69
CA PHE A 11 23.98 -4.44 12.71
C PHE A 11 24.25 -5.33 11.49
N ALA A 12 25.49 -5.36 11.01
CA ALA A 12 25.89 -6.21 9.88
C ALA A 12 25.84 -7.72 10.21
N ILE A 13 26.16 -8.10 11.45
CA ILE A 13 26.13 -9.51 11.88
C ILE A 13 24.70 -10.03 12.06
N CYS A 14 23.74 -9.21 12.50
CA CYS A 14 22.33 -9.61 12.57
C CYS A 14 21.72 -9.88 11.18
N ILE A 15 22.18 -9.19 10.14
CA ILE A 15 21.70 -9.40 8.75
C ILE A 15 22.12 -10.78 8.23
N LEU A 16 23.25 -11.33 8.68
CA LEU A 16 23.80 -12.62 8.23
C LEU A 16 23.18 -13.84 8.93
N ALA A 17 22.50 -13.65 10.07
CA ALA A 17 21.86 -14.75 10.82
C ALA A 17 20.36 -14.92 10.50
N ALA A 18 19.79 -14.03 9.68
CA ALA A 18 18.38 -14.08 9.31
C ALA A 18 18.12 -15.32 8.45
N ARG A 19 17.30 -16.25 8.96
CA ARG A 19 16.77 -17.34 8.15
C ARG A 19 15.62 -16.81 7.29
N PRO A 20 15.59 -17.14 5.99
CA PRO A 20 14.50 -16.78 5.13
C PRO A 20 13.29 -17.71 5.35
N SER A 21 12.15 -17.20 5.82
CA SER A 21 10.93 -18.01 5.95
C SER A 21 9.71 -17.43 5.21
N PHE A 22 9.87 -17.16 3.90
CA PHE A 22 8.71 -16.97 3.01
C PHE A 22 7.71 -18.13 3.05
N ALA A 23 8.12 -19.32 3.51
CA ALA A 23 7.31 -20.53 3.55
C ALA A 23 6.16 -20.49 4.57
N GLU A 24 6.20 -19.59 5.56
CA GLU A 24 5.24 -19.63 6.68
C GLU A 24 4.11 -18.60 6.58
N TYR A 25 4.23 -17.62 5.69
CA TYR A 25 3.19 -16.62 5.45
C TYR A 25 2.44 -16.86 4.14
N SER A 26 1.18 -16.43 4.10
CA SER A 26 0.54 -16.16 2.82
C SER A 26 1.39 -15.16 2.04
N ARG A 27 1.46 -15.35 0.73
CA ARG A 27 2.07 -14.36 -0.17
C ARG A 27 1.22 -13.08 -0.25
N TRP A 28 -0.05 -13.14 0.16
CA TRP A 28 -0.94 -12.00 0.21
C TRP A 28 -0.89 -11.29 1.56
N SER A 29 -0.83 -9.97 1.53
CA SER A 29 -1.12 -9.10 2.67
C SER A 29 -2.22 -8.12 2.30
N LEU A 30 -3.16 -7.89 3.21
CA LEU A 30 -4.12 -6.79 3.13
C LEU A 30 -3.54 -5.55 3.80
N LEU A 31 -3.84 -4.38 3.25
CA LEU A 31 -3.33 -3.09 3.69
C LEU A 31 -4.51 -2.13 3.91
N ALA A 32 -4.46 -1.34 4.97
CA ALA A 32 -5.35 -0.21 5.16
C ALA A 32 -4.67 0.86 6.01
N GLY A 33 -5.06 2.12 5.87
CA GLY A 33 -4.45 3.18 6.66
C GLY A 33 -4.75 4.57 6.16
N LEU A 34 -3.78 5.46 6.35
CA LEU A 34 -3.86 6.88 6.01
C LEU A 34 -2.79 7.25 5.01
N ASP A 35 -3.15 8.07 4.03
CA ASP A 35 -2.26 8.63 3.03
C ASP A 35 -2.30 10.16 3.11
N LEU A 36 -1.20 10.75 3.55
CA LEU A 36 -1.01 12.19 3.55
C LEU A 36 -0.50 12.61 2.17
N ILE A 37 -1.25 13.45 1.47
CA ILE A 37 -0.83 14.00 0.18
C ILE A 37 -0.42 15.45 0.41
N ILE A 38 0.86 15.77 0.22
CA ILE A 38 1.34 17.13 0.37
C ILE A 38 0.79 18.00 -0.74
N ASN A 39 0.13 19.10 -0.36
CA ASN A 39 -0.29 20.15 -1.27
C ASN A 39 0.51 21.43 -0.97
N THR A 40 0.85 22.20 -2.00
CA THR A 40 1.58 23.47 -1.88
C THR A 40 0.84 24.60 -2.59
N ASP A 41 0.81 25.77 -1.95
CA ASP A 41 0.29 27.04 -2.48
C ASP A 41 1.46 27.96 -2.85
N GLY A 42 1.99 27.79 -4.06
CA GLY A 42 3.15 28.56 -4.51
C GLY A 42 4.44 28.12 -3.79
N GLU A 43 5.09 29.02 -3.04
CA GLU A 43 6.38 28.72 -2.37
C GLU A 43 6.25 28.08 -0.98
N ASN A 44 5.05 28.03 -0.41
CA ASN A 44 4.84 27.51 0.94
C ASN A 44 4.22 26.10 0.94
N LEU A 45 4.52 25.32 1.98
CA LEU A 45 3.70 24.17 2.33
C LEU A 45 2.33 24.71 2.74
N ALA A 46 1.24 24.12 2.23
CA ALA A 46 -0.11 24.35 2.75
C ALA A 46 -0.20 23.75 4.17
N ALA A 47 0.53 24.35 5.12
CA ALA A 47 0.78 23.85 6.45
C ALA A 47 0.18 24.85 7.44
N LEU A 48 -1.01 24.45 7.89
CA LEU A 48 -1.82 25.03 8.96
C LEU A 48 -2.43 26.38 8.58
N PRO A 49 -3.71 26.63 8.91
CA PRO A 49 -4.30 27.95 8.77
C PRO A 49 -3.49 28.91 9.64
N GLY A 50 -2.54 29.62 9.03
CA GLY A 50 -1.89 30.76 9.64
C GLY A 50 -2.95 31.83 9.85
N MET A 51 -2.94 32.50 10.99
CA MET A 51 -3.71 33.72 11.15
C MET A 51 -3.02 34.80 10.31
N GLY A 52 -3.75 35.51 9.45
CA GLY A 52 -3.22 36.71 8.81
C GLY A 52 -2.79 37.73 9.87
N ASP A 53 -1.96 38.70 9.47
CA ASP A 53 -1.51 39.79 10.35
C ASP A 53 -2.68 40.62 10.94
N ASP A 54 -3.87 40.50 10.35
CA ASP A 54 -5.13 41.13 10.77
C ASP A 54 -6.00 40.28 11.69
N GLY A 55 -5.55 39.07 12.07
CA GLY A 55 -6.32 38.17 12.93
C GLY A 55 -7.43 37.40 12.18
N THR A 56 -7.53 37.52 10.87
CA THR A 56 -8.38 36.63 10.07
C THR A 56 -7.72 35.27 9.95
N PRO A 57 -8.48 34.16 9.81
CA PRO A 57 -7.89 32.94 9.27
C PRO A 57 -7.26 33.34 7.94
N GLY A 58 -5.93 33.24 7.83
CA GLY A 58 -5.24 33.42 6.57
C GLY A 58 -5.88 32.46 5.59
N GLY A 59 -6.63 33.02 4.64
CA GLY A 59 -7.23 32.25 3.57
C GLY A 59 -6.10 31.51 2.90
N LEU A 60 -6.12 30.18 3.00
CA LEU A 60 -5.26 29.40 2.14
C LEU A 60 -5.78 29.62 0.72
N ASP A 61 -4.89 29.97 -0.21
CA ASP A 61 -5.20 29.95 -1.65
C ASP A 61 -5.37 28.50 -2.15
N SER A 62 -5.22 27.49 -1.26
CA SER A 62 -5.49 26.07 -1.55
C SER A 62 -5.95 25.29 -0.32
N GLY A 63 -6.73 24.23 -0.49
CA GLY A 63 -7.13 23.36 0.63
C GLY A 63 -5.92 22.70 1.34
N PRO A 64 -6.03 22.39 2.65
CA PRO A 64 -4.95 21.73 3.38
C PRO A 64 -4.58 20.38 2.74
N SER A 65 -3.33 19.95 2.96
CA SER A 65 -2.85 18.62 2.54
C SER A 65 -3.81 17.51 3.01
N PRO A 66 -4.52 16.79 2.12
CA PRO A 66 -5.54 15.85 2.54
C PRO A 66 -4.91 14.62 3.18
N ILE A 67 -5.65 14.06 4.14
CA ILE A 67 -5.36 12.75 4.73
C ILE A 67 -6.44 11.79 4.25
N ALA A 68 -6.14 11.00 3.22
CA ALA A 68 -7.07 10.04 2.65
C ALA A 68 -7.01 8.71 3.41
N THR A 69 -8.17 8.09 3.67
CA THR A 69 -8.19 6.69 4.05
C THR A 69 -8.03 5.82 2.82
N PHE A 70 -7.32 4.70 2.96
CA PHE A 70 -7.11 3.77 1.85
C PHE A 70 -7.29 2.32 2.27
N VAL A 71 -7.54 1.47 1.27
CA VAL A 71 -7.50 0.01 1.38
C VAL A 71 -6.71 -0.56 0.22
N GLY A 72 -6.06 -1.70 0.42
CA GLY A 72 -5.21 -2.29 -0.60
C GLY A 72 -4.77 -3.72 -0.31
N ALA A 73 -3.97 -4.25 -1.23
CA ALA A 73 -3.37 -5.57 -1.10
C ALA A 73 -1.96 -5.58 -1.71
N GLU A 74 -1.09 -6.40 -1.13
CA GLU A 74 0.28 -6.67 -1.60
C GLU A 74 0.42 -8.17 -1.83
N TYR A 75 1.09 -8.55 -2.92
CA TYR A 75 1.49 -9.92 -3.19
C TYR A 75 3.01 -10.04 -3.24
N ARG A 76 3.59 -10.96 -2.45
CA ARG A 76 5.04 -11.18 -2.42
C ARG A 76 5.46 -12.32 -3.33
N LEU A 77 6.34 -11.98 -4.27
CA LEU A 77 7.03 -12.86 -5.21
C LEU A 77 8.49 -13.01 -4.77
N PRO A 78 8.85 -14.10 -4.06
CA PRO A 78 10.23 -14.30 -3.62
C PRO A 78 11.17 -14.42 -4.83
N VAL A 79 12.24 -13.62 -4.83
CA VAL A 79 13.35 -13.73 -5.78
C VAL A 79 14.41 -14.66 -5.20
N ASN A 80 14.71 -14.47 -3.91
CA ASN A 80 15.58 -15.34 -3.15
C ASN A 80 15.15 -15.34 -1.67
N SER A 81 16.05 -15.76 -0.79
CA SER A 81 15.85 -15.84 0.65
C SER A 81 15.46 -14.51 1.32
N TRP A 82 16.08 -13.41 0.92
CA TRP A 82 15.93 -12.12 1.61
C TRP A 82 15.33 -11.04 0.71
N LEU A 83 15.03 -11.36 -0.54
CA LEU A 83 14.58 -10.40 -1.56
C LEU A 83 13.30 -10.89 -2.24
N SER A 84 12.35 -9.97 -2.45
CA SER A 84 11.09 -10.25 -3.15
C SER A 84 10.63 -9.06 -3.97
N PHE A 85 9.94 -9.31 -5.08
CA PHE A 85 9.04 -8.29 -5.63
C PHE A 85 7.75 -8.30 -4.81
N ALA A 86 7.21 -7.14 -4.52
CA ALA A 86 6.00 -7.01 -3.72
C ALA A 86 4.96 -6.13 -4.43
N PRO A 87 4.47 -6.53 -5.63
CA PRO A 87 3.44 -5.79 -6.33
C PRO A 87 2.25 -5.50 -5.41
N SER A 88 1.79 -4.25 -5.38
CA SER A 88 0.67 -3.86 -4.55
C SER A 88 -0.26 -2.88 -5.25
N GLY A 89 -1.49 -2.84 -4.77
CA GLY A 89 -2.53 -1.93 -5.24
C GLY A 89 -3.22 -1.30 -4.05
N VAL A 90 -3.35 0.03 -4.07
CA VAL A 90 -4.01 0.82 -3.03
C VAL A 90 -5.08 1.70 -3.67
N LEU A 91 -6.29 1.64 -3.11
CA LEU A 91 -7.44 2.43 -3.51
C LEU A 91 -7.75 3.48 -2.44
N TYR A 92 -7.95 4.70 -2.88
CA TYR A 92 -8.40 5.82 -2.06
C TYR A 92 -9.16 6.82 -2.93
N ALA A 93 -9.80 7.81 -2.32
CA ALA A 93 -10.46 8.87 -3.05
C ALA A 93 -10.29 10.20 -2.33
N VAL A 94 -10.21 11.28 -3.11
CA VAL A 94 -10.00 12.65 -2.61
C VAL A 94 -10.87 13.60 -3.41
N GLN A 95 -11.36 14.65 -2.76
CA GLN A 95 -12.09 15.73 -3.40
C GLN A 95 -11.13 16.73 -4.03
N TYR A 96 -11.48 17.23 -5.21
CA TYR A 96 -10.69 18.21 -5.95
C TYR A 96 -11.53 19.44 -6.30
N ARG A 97 -10.85 20.57 -6.41
CA ARG A 97 -11.33 21.82 -7.03
C ARG A 97 -10.37 22.22 -8.14
N PHE A 98 -10.89 22.95 -9.12
CA PHE A 98 -10.06 23.60 -10.13
C PHE A 98 -10.00 25.10 -9.87
N GLU A 99 -8.79 25.64 -9.76
CA GLU A 99 -8.55 27.08 -9.69
C GLU A 99 -7.58 27.48 -10.81
N GLU A 100 -6.33 27.84 -10.51
CA GLU A 100 -5.26 27.92 -11.52
C GLU A 100 -4.76 26.53 -11.95
N ARG A 101 -4.91 25.55 -11.04
CA ARG A 101 -4.60 24.14 -11.26
C ARG A 101 -5.54 23.26 -10.43
N PRO A 102 -5.61 21.95 -10.72
CA PRO A 102 -6.30 21.00 -9.86
C PRO A 102 -5.63 20.87 -8.50
N LEU A 103 -6.41 21.06 -7.45
CA LEU A 103 -5.97 21.01 -6.07
C LEU A 103 -6.87 20.09 -5.26
N PRO A 104 -6.31 19.22 -4.40
CA PRO A 104 -7.09 18.56 -3.38
C PRO A 104 -7.74 19.58 -2.43
N THR A 105 -8.97 19.34 -2.02
CA THR A 105 -9.74 20.29 -1.21
C THR A 105 -10.63 19.61 -0.17
N GLU A 106 -11.13 20.40 0.77
CA GLU A 106 -12.18 20.02 1.72
C GLU A 106 -13.52 19.79 1.02
N ILE A 107 -14.44 19.10 1.70
CA ILE A 107 -15.70 18.68 1.11
C ILE A 107 -16.57 19.88 0.71
N GLU A 108 -16.47 21.01 1.40
CA GLU A 108 -17.29 22.21 1.20
C GLU A 108 -17.00 22.94 -0.12
N ASN A 109 -15.76 22.85 -0.64
CA ASN A 109 -15.30 23.59 -1.81
C ASN A 109 -15.07 22.69 -3.04
N ARG A 110 -15.63 21.48 -3.03
CA ARG A 110 -15.35 20.46 -4.05
C ARG A 110 -16.17 20.64 -5.33
N THR A 111 -15.52 20.41 -6.46
CA THR A 111 -16.18 20.26 -7.77
C THR A 111 -16.13 18.81 -8.25
N ALA A 112 -15.08 18.08 -7.87
CA ALA A 112 -14.83 16.73 -8.36
C ALA A 112 -14.53 15.73 -7.24
N TYR A 113 -15.05 14.52 -7.42
CA TYR A 113 -14.68 13.32 -6.68
C TYR A 113 -13.63 12.53 -7.48
N VAL A 114 -12.45 12.28 -6.90
CA VAL A 114 -11.31 11.65 -7.59
C VAL A 114 -10.93 10.31 -6.94
N PRO A 115 -11.54 9.18 -7.35
CA PRO A 115 -11.01 7.86 -7.03
C PRO A 115 -9.64 7.67 -7.65
N SER A 116 -8.77 7.05 -6.87
CA SER A 116 -7.35 6.89 -7.16
C SER A 116 -6.95 5.43 -6.92
N LEU A 117 -6.17 4.89 -7.85
CA LEU A 117 -5.55 3.57 -7.75
C LEU A 117 -4.04 3.72 -7.90
N LEU A 118 -3.30 3.52 -6.82
CA LEU A 118 -1.85 3.42 -6.84
C LEU A 118 -1.44 1.96 -7.00
N LEU A 119 -0.86 1.62 -8.15
CA LEU A 119 -0.24 0.32 -8.43
C LEU A 119 1.27 0.47 -8.33
N ASP A 120 1.95 -0.33 -7.51
CA ASP A 120 3.41 -0.30 -7.42
C ASP A 120 4.03 -1.70 -7.52
N ILE A 121 5.29 -1.76 -7.92
CA ILE A 121 6.07 -3.02 -8.00
C ILE A 121 7.44 -2.82 -7.34
N PRO A 122 7.50 -2.72 -5.99
CA PRO A 122 8.74 -2.57 -5.26
C PRO A 122 9.56 -3.86 -5.19
N LEU A 123 10.88 -3.70 -5.24
CA LEU A 123 11.84 -4.70 -4.82
C LEU A 123 12.12 -4.50 -3.33
N VAL A 124 11.88 -5.54 -2.53
CA VAL A 124 11.86 -5.49 -1.07
C VAL A 124 12.84 -6.47 -0.47
N ALA A 125 13.78 -5.95 0.30
CA ALA A 125 14.63 -6.73 1.18
C ALA A 125 13.90 -6.97 2.52
N GLN A 126 14.03 -8.19 3.06
CA GLN A 126 13.39 -8.64 4.27
C GLN A 126 14.39 -9.33 5.20
N TRP A 127 14.25 -9.07 6.49
CA TRP A 127 15.08 -9.67 7.55
C TRP A 127 14.17 -10.16 8.68
N GLU A 128 14.42 -11.36 9.18
CA GLU A 128 13.62 -11.98 10.24
C GLU A 128 14.46 -12.22 11.50
N ASN A 129 13.88 -11.92 12.66
CA ASN A 129 14.41 -12.29 13.98
C ASN A 129 13.27 -12.78 14.86
N GLY A 130 13.19 -14.10 15.03
CA GLY A 130 12.11 -14.74 15.78
C GLY A 130 10.75 -14.51 15.12
N ARG A 131 9.85 -13.79 15.80
CA ARG A 131 8.51 -13.45 15.29
C ARG A 131 8.46 -12.10 14.57
N PHE A 132 9.54 -11.32 14.60
CA PHE A 132 9.59 -10.01 13.94
C PHE A 132 10.24 -10.13 12.58
N SER A 133 9.67 -9.43 11.60
CA SER A 133 10.21 -9.29 10.26
C SER A 133 10.26 -7.82 9.88
N TRP A 134 11.46 -7.31 9.61
CA TRP A 134 11.65 -5.98 9.04
C TRP A 134 11.72 -6.08 7.53
N PHE A 135 11.30 -5.03 6.84
CA PHE A 135 11.48 -4.93 5.40
C PHE A 135 11.73 -3.50 4.98
N ALA A 136 12.48 -3.35 3.90
CA ALA A 136 12.71 -2.07 3.24
C ALA A 136 12.92 -2.29 1.74
N GLY A 137 12.50 -1.34 0.92
CA GLY A 137 12.57 -1.48 -0.51
C GLY A 137 12.14 -0.23 -1.25
N GLY A 138 12.16 -0.34 -2.57
CA GLY A 138 11.69 0.71 -3.46
C GLY A 138 11.40 0.16 -4.84
N GLY A 139 10.67 0.94 -5.62
CA GLY A 139 10.31 0.57 -6.98
C GLY A 139 9.63 1.70 -7.70
N LEU A 140 8.76 1.30 -8.63
CA LEU A 140 8.01 2.22 -9.48
C LEU A 140 6.52 2.00 -9.24
N GLY A 141 5.79 3.11 -9.23
CA GLY A 141 4.36 3.19 -9.05
C GLY A 141 3.69 3.95 -10.19
N ILE A 142 2.47 3.52 -10.51
CA ILE A 142 1.54 4.16 -11.42
C ILE A 142 0.32 4.56 -10.59
N LEU A 143 0.04 5.85 -10.54
CA LEU A 143 -1.13 6.43 -9.91
C LEU A 143 -2.17 6.77 -10.99
N ALA A 144 -3.20 5.93 -11.09
CA ALA A 144 -4.34 6.19 -11.95
C ALA A 144 -5.39 7.00 -11.19
N ARG A 145 -5.82 8.12 -11.77
CA ARG A 145 -6.80 9.05 -11.19
C ARG A 145 -7.85 9.40 -12.21
N TRP A 146 -9.12 9.39 -11.80
CA TRP A 146 -10.23 9.80 -12.64
C TRP A 146 -11.09 10.76 -11.86
N ALA A 147 -11.28 11.97 -12.37
CA ALA A 147 -12.19 12.93 -11.78
C ALA A 147 -13.60 12.70 -12.32
N PHE A 148 -14.55 12.62 -11.40
CA PHE A 148 -15.98 12.62 -11.65
C PHE A 148 -16.59 13.88 -11.05
N LEU A 149 -17.70 14.34 -11.62
CA LEU A 149 -18.48 15.40 -11.00
C LEU A 149 -18.94 14.95 -9.61
N GLU A 150 -18.77 15.81 -8.62
CA GLU A 150 -19.20 15.50 -7.26
C GLU A 150 -20.73 15.35 -7.18
N PRO A 151 -21.26 14.34 -6.46
CA PRO A 151 -22.68 14.24 -6.18
C PRO A 151 -23.26 15.51 -5.56
N GLY A 152 -24.28 16.07 -6.23
CA GLY A 152 -24.99 17.28 -5.78
C GLY A 152 -24.49 18.58 -6.40
N VAL A 153 -23.41 18.56 -7.19
CA VAL A 153 -22.96 19.71 -7.97
C VAL A 153 -23.59 19.65 -9.38
N PRO A 154 -24.36 20.65 -9.82
CA PRO A 154 -24.87 20.70 -11.20
C PRO A 154 -23.72 20.85 -12.20
N ALA A 155 -23.79 20.15 -13.33
CA ALA A 155 -22.71 20.14 -14.33
C ALA A 155 -22.46 21.52 -14.96
N ASP A 156 -23.51 22.34 -15.05
CA ASP A 156 -23.54 23.70 -15.58
C ASP A 156 -23.36 24.77 -14.49
N ALA A 157 -23.17 24.38 -13.23
CA ALA A 157 -22.88 25.32 -12.16
C ALA A 157 -21.55 26.04 -12.42
N ILE A 158 -21.57 27.34 -12.19
CA ILE A 158 -20.39 28.22 -12.20
C ILE A 158 -20.40 28.93 -10.85
N ASN A 159 -19.32 28.79 -10.06
CA ASN A 159 -19.22 29.52 -8.80
C ASN A 159 -18.92 31.00 -9.05
N THR A 160 -19.19 31.82 -8.03
CA THR A 160 -18.75 33.21 -8.02
C THR A 160 -17.23 33.26 -8.25
N ASP A 161 -16.80 34.13 -9.17
CA ASP A 161 -15.40 34.34 -9.54
C ASP A 161 -14.73 33.23 -10.38
N GLU A 162 -15.49 32.20 -10.80
CA GLU A 162 -15.02 31.18 -11.74
C GLU A 162 -15.57 31.43 -13.16
N THR A 163 -14.82 31.02 -14.18
CA THR A 163 -15.25 31.12 -15.59
C THR A 163 -15.66 29.78 -16.19
N LEU A 164 -15.22 28.68 -15.58
CA LEU A 164 -15.49 27.32 -16.04
C LEU A 164 -16.69 26.73 -15.32
N THR A 165 -17.54 26.04 -16.08
CA THR A 165 -18.58 25.18 -15.52
C THR A 165 -17.96 24.01 -14.74
N ALA A 166 -18.71 23.45 -13.79
CA ALA A 166 -18.26 22.30 -13.01
C ALA A 166 -17.82 21.11 -13.90
N SER A 167 -18.51 20.89 -15.03
CA SER A 167 -18.11 19.85 -16.00
C SER A 167 -16.79 20.17 -16.70
N GLU A 168 -16.54 21.44 -17.05
CA GLU A 168 -15.27 21.86 -17.65
C GLU A 168 -14.12 21.72 -16.64
N GLN A 169 -14.33 22.08 -15.38
CA GLN A 169 -13.37 21.85 -14.31
C GLN A 169 -13.00 20.37 -14.17
N VAL A 170 -13.98 19.45 -14.19
CA VAL A 170 -13.71 18.00 -14.17
C VAL A 170 -12.86 17.56 -15.36
N SER A 171 -13.10 18.14 -16.55
CA SER A 171 -12.29 17.87 -17.74
C SER A 171 -10.85 18.33 -17.56
N GLU A 172 -10.63 19.55 -17.05
CA GLU A 172 -9.30 20.09 -16.76
C GLU A 172 -8.57 19.26 -15.68
N ILE A 173 -9.27 18.83 -14.63
CA ILE A 173 -8.70 17.96 -13.59
C ILE A 173 -8.22 16.63 -14.19
N ASN A 174 -9.02 16.00 -15.06
CA ASN A 174 -8.59 14.79 -15.76
C ASN A 174 -7.40 15.06 -16.68
N GLY A 175 -7.43 16.13 -17.48
CA GLY A 175 -6.32 16.52 -18.34
C GLY A 175 -5.00 16.66 -17.56
N TYR A 176 -5.05 17.37 -16.44
CA TYR A 176 -3.91 17.55 -15.55
C TYR A 176 -3.39 16.24 -14.96
N ASN A 177 -4.28 15.37 -14.42
CA ASN A 177 -3.88 14.12 -13.78
C ASN A 177 -3.12 13.18 -14.73
N TRP A 178 -3.44 13.22 -16.03
CA TRP A 178 -2.82 12.38 -17.05
C TRP A 178 -1.68 13.07 -17.83
N ALA A 179 -1.47 14.37 -17.62
CA ALA A 179 -0.41 15.15 -18.27
C ALA A 179 0.95 14.99 -17.59
N SER A 180 2.03 15.25 -18.35
CA SER A 180 3.41 15.40 -17.85
C SER A 180 3.91 14.24 -16.97
N ALA A 181 3.39 13.02 -17.18
CA ALA A 181 3.71 11.85 -16.35
C ALA A 181 3.36 12.03 -14.85
N ARG A 182 2.34 12.83 -14.53
CA ARG A 182 1.75 12.97 -13.18
C ARG A 182 1.15 11.68 -12.62
N TRP A 183 1.06 10.64 -13.44
CA TRP A 183 0.68 9.29 -13.05
C TRP A 183 1.89 8.42 -12.64
N PHE A 184 3.13 8.88 -12.76
CA PHE A 184 4.32 8.09 -12.47
C PHE A 184 5.04 8.52 -11.19
N TYR A 185 5.31 7.56 -10.31
CA TYR A 185 5.93 7.81 -9.00
C TYR A 185 6.97 6.74 -8.68
N PRO A 186 8.25 7.08 -8.50
CA PRO A 186 9.17 6.24 -7.75
C PRO A 186 8.67 6.07 -6.31
N THR A 187 8.72 4.84 -5.81
CA THR A 187 8.22 4.52 -4.47
C THR A 187 9.34 4.01 -3.57
N LEU A 188 9.25 4.36 -2.29
CA LEU A 188 10.05 3.79 -1.20
C LEU A 188 9.12 3.20 -0.16
N GLN A 189 9.53 2.11 0.47
CA GLN A 189 8.79 1.54 1.58
C GLN A 189 9.68 0.91 2.63
N ALA A 190 9.23 0.96 3.88
CA ALA A 190 9.82 0.23 4.98
C ALA A 190 8.75 -0.17 5.99
N GLY A 191 9.00 -1.22 6.77
CA GLY A 191 8.04 -1.63 7.77
C GLY A 191 8.49 -2.78 8.65
N LEU A 192 7.58 -3.16 9.53
CA LEU A 192 7.71 -4.21 10.52
C LEU A 192 6.47 -5.08 10.49
N LYS A 193 6.65 -6.40 10.46
CA LYS A 193 5.61 -7.40 10.64
C LYS A 193 5.91 -8.24 11.88
N TYR A 194 4.89 -8.63 12.61
CA TYR A 194 4.92 -9.51 13.76
C TYR A 194 4.07 -10.76 13.51
N ARG A 195 4.65 -11.93 13.76
CA ARG A 195 3.98 -13.23 13.63
C ARG A 195 3.24 -13.59 14.91
N LEU A 196 1.96 -13.87 14.80
CA LEU A 196 1.16 -14.51 15.83
C LEU A 196 1.39 -16.01 15.84
N GLU A 197 1.11 -16.65 16.98
CA GLU A 197 1.21 -18.13 17.13
C GLU A 197 0.25 -18.88 16.21
N THR A 198 -0.85 -18.22 15.84
CA THR A 198 -1.86 -18.72 14.90
C THR A 198 -1.40 -18.70 13.44
N GLY A 199 -0.18 -18.20 13.16
CA GLY A 199 0.37 -18.04 11.81
C GLY A 199 -0.05 -16.75 11.10
N TRP A 200 -0.98 -15.98 11.67
CA TRP A 200 -1.31 -14.65 11.18
C TRP A 200 -0.16 -13.67 11.40
N GLY A 201 0.03 -12.74 10.47
CA GLY A 201 0.96 -11.62 10.60
C GLY A 201 0.20 -10.30 10.74
N GLY A 202 0.59 -9.48 11.72
CA GLY A 202 0.18 -8.07 11.81
C GLY A 202 1.38 -7.16 11.63
N GLY A 203 1.25 -6.01 10.98
CA GLY A 203 2.40 -5.14 10.74
C GLY A 203 2.06 -3.69 10.48
N LEU A 204 3.10 -2.87 10.49
CA LEU A 204 3.08 -1.45 10.15
C LEU A 204 4.04 -1.22 9.00
N ALA A 205 3.62 -0.44 8.01
CA ALA A 205 4.44 -0.01 6.89
C ALA A 205 4.34 1.51 6.70
N LEU A 206 5.47 2.12 6.36
CA LEU A 206 5.52 3.46 5.83
C LEU A 206 5.89 3.36 4.34
N ARG A 207 5.13 4.04 3.49
CA ARG A 207 5.42 4.16 2.06
C ARG A 207 5.50 5.62 1.67
N THR A 208 6.30 5.90 0.66
CA THR A 208 6.46 7.23 0.10
C THR A 208 6.44 7.14 -1.41
N ALA A 209 5.58 7.91 -2.07
CA ALA A 209 5.54 8.02 -3.52
C ALA A 209 6.02 9.41 -3.93
N ILE A 210 7.11 9.45 -4.70
CA ILE A 210 7.87 10.66 -4.99
C ILE A 210 7.37 11.29 -6.31
N PRO A 211 6.93 12.56 -6.30
CA PRO A 211 6.33 13.23 -7.45
C PRO A 211 7.41 13.78 -8.40
N VAL A 212 8.18 12.89 -9.03
CA VAL A 212 9.30 13.28 -9.90
C VAL A 212 8.89 14.15 -11.08
N PHE A 213 7.63 14.11 -11.49
CA PHE A 213 7.09 14.96 -12.55
C PHE A 213 7.20 16.46 -12.26
N ASN A 214 7.25 16.87 -10.99
CA ASN A 214 7.43 18.27 -10.62
C ASN A 214 8.73 18.88 -11.18
N LEU A 215 9.70 18.04 -11.56
CA LEU A 215 10.94 18.49 -12.21
C LEU A 215 10.74 19.04 -13.63
N TRP A 216 9.61 18.76 -14.28
CA TRP A 216 9.36 19.19 -15.67
C TRP A 216 7.90 19.56 -15.96
N SER A 217 7.02 19.51 -14.96
CA SER A 217 5.61 19.75 -15.16
C SER A 217 5.27 21.24 -15.08
N SER A 218 4.24 21.66 -15.81
CA SER A 218 3.64 23.00 -15.69
C SER A 218 2.26 22.91 -15.01
N PRO A 219 1.88 23.85 -14.13
CA PRO A 219 2.70 24.96 -13.63
C PRO A 219 3.89 24.48 -12.77
N GLU A 220 4.89 25.35 -12.60
CA GLU A 220 6.02 25.09 -11.72
C GLU A 220 5.54 25.14 -10.26
N VAL A 221 5.86 24.10 -9.51
CA VAL A 221 5.47 23.92 -8.11
C VAL A 221 6.68 23.36 -7.33
N PRO A 222 6.73 23.53 -6.00
CA PRO A 222 7.75 22.89 -5.18
C PRO A 222 7.84 21.39 -5.46
N PHE A 223 9.06 20.84 -5.43
CA PHE A 223 9.27 19.42 -5.72
C PHE A 223 8.42 18.48 -4.84
N ILE A 224 8.09 18.89 -3.62
CA ILE A 224 7.31 18.10 -2.67
C ILE A 224 5.79 18.15 -2.92
N ASP A 225 5.31 18.98 -3.84
CA ASP A 225 3.89 19.02 -4.20
C ASP A 225 3.42 17.65 -4.69
N SER A 226 2.27 17.18 -4.25
CA SER A 226 1.76 15.84 -4.53
C SER A 226 2.63 14.69 -3.99
N LEU A 227 3.57 14.93 -3.05
CA LEU A 227 4.28 13.86 -2.33
C LEU A 227 3.28 13.10 -1.47
N MET A 228 3.25 11.77 -1.61
CA MET A 228 2.37 10.92 -0.81
C MET A 228 3.18 10.21 0.28
N ILE A 229 2.72 10.32 1.52
CA ILE A 229 3.28 9.63 2.68
C ILE A 229 2.19 8.76 3.29
N THR A 230 2.35 7.46 3.13
CA THR A 230 1.34 6.47 3.48
C THR A 230 1.74 5.68 4.72
N ALA A 231 0.92 5.72 5.76
CA ALA A 231 1.05 4.85 6.92
C ALA A 231 0.03 3.70 6.83
N ALA A 232 0.50 2.47 6.73
CA ALA A 232 -0.32 1.28 6.52
C ALA A 232 -0.26 0.31 7.70
N LEU A 233 -1.43 -0.15 8.13
CA LEU A 233 -1.57 -1.40 8.85
C LEU A 233 -1.61 -2.54 7.84
N THR A 234 -0.88 -3.61 8.13
CA THR A 234 -0.80 -4.80 7.26
C THR A 234 -1.30 -6.02 8.00
N ILE A 235 -2.16 -6.81 7.36
CA ILE A 235 -2.61 -8.10 7.86
C ILE A 235 -2.22 -9.16 6.85
N THR A 236 -1.51 -10.18 7.29
CA THR A 236 -1.04 -11.30 6.46
C THR A 236 -1.70 -12.58 6.96
N PRO A 237 -2.55 -13.23 6.16
CA PRO A 237 -3.09 -14.53 6.53
C PRO A 237 -1.99 -15.58 6.70
N PRO A 238 -2.25 -16.65 7.48
CA PRO A 238 -1.36 -17.81 7.51
C PRO A 238 -1.22 -18.39 6.11
N ALA A 239 -0.05 -18.99 5.81
CA ALA A 239 0.12 -19.73 4.56
C ALA A 239 -0.99 -20.79 4.47
N SER A 240 -1.71 -20.85 3.34
CA SER A 240 -2.62 -21.96 3.11
C SER A 240 -1.78 -23.23 3.05
N SER A 241 -1.83 -24.05 4.09
CA SER A 241 -1.35 -25.41 3.98
C SER A 241 -2.17 -26.05 2.86
N ARG A 242 -1.52 -26.46 1.76
CA ARG A 242 -2.12 -27.43 0.84
C ARG A 242 -2.68 -28.53 1.72
N LYS A 243 -4.00 -28.75 1.71
CA LYS A 243 -4.69 -29.77 2.49
C LYS A 243 -3.87 -31.06 2.44
N LYS A 244 -3.16 -31.37 3.52
CA LYS A 244 -2.55 -32.67 3.75
C LYS A 244 -3.69 -33.54 4.27
N GLY A 245 -4.48 -34.15 3.40
CA GLY A 245 -5.55 -35.07 3.83
C GLY A 245 -6.84 -35.09 3.01
N ALA A 246 -6.77 -35.24 1.68
CA ALA A 246 -7.94 -35.68 0.90
C ALA A 246 -7.77 -37.07 0.27
N ASP A 247 -6.53 -37.55 0.02
CA ASP A 247 -6.34 -38.79 -0.74
C ASP A 247 -5.72 -39.97 0.03
N ALA A 248 -5.34 -39.80 1.32
CA ALA A 248 -4.74 -40.90 2.10
C ALA A 248 -5.74 -41.71 2.94
N SER A 249 -7.03 -41.33 2.92
CA SER A 249 -8.07 -41.97 3.74
C SER A 249 -9.00 -42.89 2.95
N ALA A 250 -8.81 -43.00 1.62
CA ALA A 250 -9.71 -43.73 0.73
C ALA A 250 -9.26 -45.17 0.40
N GLU A 251 -8.10 -45.62 0.87
CA GLU A 251 -7.55 -46.95 0.47
C GLU A 251 -7.22 -47.85 1.67
N GLN A 252 -8.03 -47.80 2.73
CA GLN A 252 -7.94 -48.81 3.78
C GLN A 252 -9.25 -49.02 4.53
N LYS A 253 -10.30 -49.42 3.81
CA LYS A 253 -11.47 -50.11 4.39
C LYS A 253 -12.30 -50.70 3.25
N GLU A 254 -12.05 -51.97 2.92
CA GLU A 254 -13.07 -53.00 2.69
C GLU A 254 -12.40 -54.30 2.24
N ASN A 255 -12.22 -55.24 3.18
CA ASN A 255 -12.63 -56.62 2.96
C ASN A 255 -12.64 -57.39 4.28
N PRO A 256 -13.81 -57.55 4.91
CA PRO A 256 -14.05 -58.61 5.87
C PRO A 256 -14.94 -59.72 5.27
N SER A 257 -14.65 -60.94 5.72
CA SER A 257 -15.53 -62.12 5.87
C SER A 257 -15.51 -63.21 4.78
N GLY A 258 -15.47 -64.45 5.29
CA GLY A 258 -15.52 -65.72 4.56
C GLY A 258 -14.59 -66.76 5.21
N SER A 259 -14.82 -67.12 6.49
CA SER A 259 -15.47 -68.39 6.90
C SER A 259 -14.66 -69.65 6.57
N THR A 260 -14.19 -70.38 7.58
CA THR A 260 -14.78 -71.67 8.03
C THR A 260 -13.92 -72.30 9.12
N GLU A 261 -14.61 -72.78 10.16
CA GLU A 261 -14.16 -73.76 11.14
C GLU A 261 -13.61 -75.03 10.45
N GLY A 262 -12.53 -75.58 11.00
CA GLY A 262 -11.97 -76.89 10.62
C GLY A 262 -10.85 -77.27 11.57
N ALA A 263 -10.98 -78.45 12.20
CA ALA A 263 -10.21 -78.96 13.33
C ALA A 263 -8.68 -79.07 13.11
N PRO A 264 -7.86 -79.10 14.18
CA PRO A 264 -6.51 -79.66 14.09
C PRO A 264 -6.55 -81.19 14.27
N GLU A 265 -6.31 -81.91 13.18
CA GLU A 265 -5.87 -83.31 13.23
C GLU A 265 -4.36 -83.39 13.50
N VAL A 266 -4.00 -84.48 14.17
CA VAL A 266 -2.71 -84.82 14.78
C VAL A 266 -1.68 -85.29 13.73
N PHE A 267 -0.41 -85.30 14.15
CA PHE A 267 0.78 -86.08 13.73
C PHE A 267 1.94 -85.20 13.24
N LEU A 268 3.02 -85.00 14.02
CA LEU A 268 4.16 -85.90 14.27
C LEU A 268 4.72 -86.51 12.98
N ILE A 269 5.97 -86.16 12.64
CA ILE A 269 7.14 -87.04 12.49
C ILE A 269 8.28 -86.29 11.78
N GLU A 270 9.46 -86.38 12.41
CA GLU A 270 10.87 -86.22 11.95
C GLU A 270 11.39 -84.87 11.42
#